data_AF-A0A930UUN6-F1
#
_entry.id   AF-A0A930UUN6-F1
#
_cell.length_a   1.000
_cell.length_b   1.000
_cell.length_c   1.000
_cell.angle_alpha   90.00
_cell.angle_beta   90.00
_cell.angle_gamma   90.00
#
_symmetry.space_group_name_H-M   'P 1'
#
loop_
_entity.id
_entity.type
_entity.pdbx_description
1 polymer ?
#
loop_
_entity_poly.entity_id
_entity_poly.type
_entity_poly.pdbx_seq_one_letter_code
_entity_poly.pdbx_strand_id
1 'polypeptide(L)' 'MTPNVGEVTVIYAPISDNDLSAKTATVTIPKNRFPETPKGDYTVSAQIKDAAGNQSLASVKNIYSLGYCGSRRYQ' A
#
# COMPACT_ATOMS: atom_id res chain seq x y z
N MET A 1 1.36 24.14 2.37
CA MET A 1 2.05 22.88 2.03
C MET A 1 1.29 22.23 0.90
N THR A 2 1.79 22.35 -0.33
CA THR A 2 1.27 21.62 -1.49
C THR A 2 1.70 20.15 -1.38
N PRO A 3 0.80 19.16 -1.50
CA PRO A 3 1.20 17.76 -1.46
C PRO A 3 2.06 17.48 -2.70
N ASN A 4 3.27 16.94 -2.49
CA ASN A 4 4.14 16.53 -3.58
C ASN A 4 3.48 15.37 -4.33
N VAL A 5 2.99 15.62 -5.54
CA VAL A 5 2.67 14.57 -6.51
C VAL A 5 3.99 13.86 -6.85
N GLY A 6 4.25 12.72 -6.21
CA GLY A 6 5.46 11.92 -6.44
C GLY A 6 6.07 11.19 -5.23
N GLU A 7 5.52 11.31 -4.03
CA GLU A 7 6.06 10.60 -2.86
C GLU A 7 5.73 9.09 -2.91
N VAL A 8 6.78 8.27 -2.96
CA VAL A 8 6.66 6.80 -2.93
C VAL A 8 6.94 6.32 -1.51
N THR A 9 5.93 5.72 -0.87
CA THR A 9 6.10 5.05 0.42
C THR A 9 6.29 3.56 0.20
N VAL A 10 7.38 3.00 0.74
CA VAL A 10 7.65 1.56 0.70
C VAL A 10 7.32 0.93 2.05
N ILE A 11 6.61 -0.19 2.02
CA ILE A 11 6.25 -0.99 3.19
C ILE A 11 6.82 -2.39 3.01
N TYR A 12 7.50 -2.87 4.04
CA TYR A 12 8.04 -4.22 4.09
C TYR A 12 7.19 -5.06 5.02
N ALA A 13 6.82 -6.26 4.55
CA ALA A 13 6.18 -7.29 5.33
C ALA A 13 6.99 -8.59 5.16
N PRO A 14 7.24 -9.35 6.24
CA PRO A 14 7.85 -10.66 6.12
C PRO A 14 6.90 -11.61 5.39
N ILE A 15 7.45 -12.53 4.61
CA ILE A 15 6.72 -13.64 3.99
C ILE A 15 6.91 -14.86 4.88
N SER A 16 5.81 -15.53 5.24
CA SER A 16 5.81 -16.77 6.02
C SER A 16 5.68 -18.00 5.12
N ASP A 17 5.97 -19.19 5.66
CA ASP A 17 5.77 -20.45 4.95
C ASP A 17 4.30 -20.68 4.54
N ASN A 18 3.36 -20.13 5.31
CA ASN A 18 1.94 -20.20 4.98
C ASN A 18 1.58 -19.32 3.78
N ASP A 19 2.23 -18.15 3.62
CA ASP A 19 2.02 -17.31 2.45
C ASP A 19 2.57 -17.98 1.18
N LEU A 20 3.68 -18.72 1.32
CA LEU A 20 4.27 -19.50 0.23
C LEU A 20 3.39 -20.69 -0.16
N SER A 21 2.85 -21.42 0.83
CA SER A 21 1.97 -22.58 0.57
C SER A 21 0.63 -22.14 -0.03
N ALA A 22 0.05 -21.03 0.46
CA ALA A 22 -1.17 -20.43 -0.07
C ALA A 22 -0.93 -19.61 -1.36
N LYS A 23 0.33 -19.37 -1.73
CA LYS A 23 0.74 -18.51 -2.86
C LYS A 23 0.13 -17.10 -2.82
N THR A 24 -0.19 -16.63 -1.62
CA THR A 24 -0.88 -15.38 -1.37
C THR A 24 -0.35 -14.79 -0.08
N ALA A 25 -0.06 -13.48 -0.06
CA ALA A 25 0.36 -12.76 1.13
C ALA A 25 -0.52 -11.53 1.34
N THR A 26 -0.82 -11.20 2.60
CA THR A 26 -1.60 -10.00 2.95
C THR A 26 -0.68 -8.94 3.57
N VAL A 27 -0.71 -7.73 3.03
CA VAL A 27 0.06 -6.59 3.53
C VAL A 27 -0.89 -5.48 3.95
N THR A 28 -0.79 -5.05 5.20
CA THR A 28 -1.57 -3.94 5.74
C THR A 28 -0.78 -2.64 5.61
N ILE A 29 -1.36 -1.64 4.95
CA ILE A 29 -0.81 -0.28 4.87
C ILE A 29 -1.33 0.51 6.09
N PRO A 30 -0.47 0.89 7.06
CA PRO A 30 -0.93 1.57 8.26
C PRO A 30 -1.39 3.00 7.95
N LYS A 31 -2.43 3.47 8.66
CA LYS A 31 -3.07 4.77 8.41
C LYS A 31 -2.11 5.96 8.51
N ASN A 32 -1.10 5.88 9.38
CA ASN A 32 -0.08 6.92 9.55
C ASN A 32 0.86 7.09 8.35
N ARG A 33 0.77 6.22 7.34
CA ARG A 33 1.44 6.40 6.03
C ARG A 33 0.67 7.30 5.08
N PHE A 34 -0.55 7.67 5.45
CA PHE A 34 -1.35 8.62 4.70
C PHE A 34 -1.32 10.00 5.36
N PRO A 35 -1.47 11.09 4.58
CA PRO A 35 -1.72 12.41 5.15
C PRO A 35 -3.00 12.40 5.98
N GLU A 36 -3.17 13.37 6.88
CA GLU A 36 -4.36 13.48 7.76
C GLU A 36 -5.68 13.48 6.99
N THR A 37 -5.65 14.00 5.75
CA THR A 37 -6.77 13.97 4.82
C THR A 37 -6.40 13.10 3.61
N PRO A 38 -6.50 11.76 3.70
CA PRO A 38 -6.24 10.88 2.57
C PRO A 38 -7.32 11.12 1.51
N LYS A 39 -6.96 11.82 0.45
CA LYS A 39 -7.85 12.13 -0.66
C LYS A 39 -7.12 11.88 -1.97
N GLY A 40 -7.82 11.21 -2.88
CA GLY A 40 -7.38 11.00 -4.24
C GLY A 40 -6.93 9.57 -4.50
N ASP A 41 -6.27 9.40 -5.63
CA ASP A 41 -5.90 8.10 -6.17
C ASP A 41 -4.50 7.70 -5.72
N TYR A 42 -4.41 6.51 -5.13
CA TYR A 42 -3.16 5.91 -4.69
C TYR A 42 -2.85 4.70 -5.56
N THR A 43 -1.62 4.63 -6.06
CA THR A 43 -1.18 3.48 -6.84
C THR A 43 -0.36 2.54 -5.97
N VAL A 44 -0.73 1.26 -5.93
CA VAL A 44 -0.04 0.21 -5.18
C VAL A 44 0.56 -0.81 -6.14
N SER A 45 1.82 -1.15 -5.90
CA SER A 45 2.54 -2.25 -6.55
C SER A 45 3.36 -3.00 -5.52
N ALA A 46 3.53 -4.30 -5.70
CA ALA A 46 4.30 -5.17 -4.81
C ALA A 46 5.49 -5.81 -5.55
N GLN A 47 6.54 -6.13 -4.79
CA GLN A 47 7.69 -6.92 -5.21
C GLN A 47 8.08 -7.87 -4.08
N ILE A 48 8.61 -9.03 -4.43
CA ILE A 48 9.16 -9.99 -3.47
C ILE A 48 10.69 -9.91 -3.56
N LYS A 49 11.34 -9.87 -2.40
CA LYS A 49 12.79 -9.95 -2.28
C LYS A 49 13.15 -11.19 -1.48
N ASP A 50 14.05 -12.01 -2.01
CA ASP A 50 14.57 -13.17 -1.28
C ASP A 50 15.67 -12.77 -0.28
N ALA A 51 16.11 -13.72 0.54
CA ALA A 51 17.16 -13.48 1.53
C ALA A 51 18.54 -13.17 0.92
N ALA A 52 18.80 -13.63 -0.31
CA ALA A 52 20.03 -13.33 -1.06
C ALA A 52 19.99 -11.93 -1.70
N GLY A 53 18.81 -11.32 -1.75
CA GLY A 53 18.58 -9.97 -2.23
C GLY A 53 18.03 -9.88 -3.65
N ASN A 54 17.70 -11.00 -4.29
CA ASN A 54 17.09 -10.99 -5.62
C ASN A 54 15.66 -10.47 -5.54
N GLN A 55 15.28 -9.62 -6.49
CA GLN A 55 13.95 -9.01 -6.54
C GLN A 55 13.14 -9.56 -7.72
N SER A 56 11.86 -9.80 -7.47
CA SER A 56 10.90 -10.09 -8.54
C SER A 56 10.62 -8.85 -9.39
N LEU A 57 10.00 -9.06 -10.55
CA LEU A 57 9.33 -7.97 -11.25
C LEU A 57 8.22 -7.37 -10.35
N ALA A 58 7.91 -6.09 -10.57
CA ALA A 58 6.78 -5.44 -9.92
C ALA A 58 5.47 -6.10 -10.36
N SER A 59 4.53 -6.22 -9.43
CA SER A 59 3.16 -6.58 -9.73
C SER A 59 2.51 -5.54 -10.66
N VAL A 60 1.39 -5.91 -11.26
CA VAL A 60 0.49 -4.94 -11.90
C VAL A 60 0.11 -3.87 -10.87
N LYS A 61 0.09 -2.61 -11.32
CA LYS A 61 -0.29 -1.46 -10.53
C LYS A 61 -1.81 -1.45 -10.33
N ASN A 62 -2.24 -1.36 -9.08
CA ASN A 62 -3.64 -1.19 -8.73
C ASN A 62 -3.88 0.23 -8.23
N ILE A 63 -5.00 0.84 -8.64
CA ILE A 63 -5.38 2.19 -8.25
C ILE A 63 -6.49 2.09 -7.19
N TYR A 64 -6.30 2.78 -6.07
CA TYR A 64 -7.25 2.87 -4.98
C TYR A 64 -7.62 4.33 -4.75
N SER A 65 -8.90 4.66 -4.93
CA SER A 65 -9.42 5.99 -4.66
C SER A 65 -9.87 6.09 -3.20
N LEU A 66 -9.14 6.87 -2.41
CA LEU A 66 -9.52 7.18 -1.04
C LEU A 66 -10.38 8.45 -1.05
N GLY A 67 -11.64 8.28 -0.63
CA GLY A 67 -12.57 9.38 -0.40
C GLY A 67 -12.44 9.92 1.02
N TYR A 68 -12.70 11.22 1.19
CA TYR A 68 -12.85 11.81 2.51
C TYR A 68 -14.11 11.22 3.17
N CYS A 69 -13.95 10.50 4.29
CA CYS A 69 -15.08 10.10 5.12
C CYS A 69 -15.56 11.33 5.91
N GLY A 70 -16.33 12.19 5.24
CA GLY A 70 -17.01 13.31 5.87
C GLY A 70 -18.04 12.76 6.87
N SER A 71 -17.91 13.17 8.12
CA SER A 71 -18.89 12.98 9.19
C SER A 71 -20.30 13.16 8.65
N ARG A 72 -21.11 12.10 8.73
CA ARG A 72 -22.56 12.22 8.62
C ARG A 72 -22.99 13.24 9.68
N ARG A 73 -23.29 14.46 9.24
CA ARG A 73 -24.06 15.40 10.05
C ARG A 73 -25.41 14.73 10.26
N TYR A 74 -25.68 14.26 11.47
CA TYR A 74 -27.04 14.09 11.93
C TYR A 74 -27.66 15.49 11.89
N GLN A 75 -28.52 15.73 10.89
CA GLN A 75 -29.59 16.71 10.98
C GLN A 75 -30.88 15.92 11.14
#